data_AF-A0A409XPU2-F1
#
_entry.id   AF-A0A409XPU2-F1
#
_cell.length_a   1.000
_cell.length_b   1.000
_cell.length_c   1.000
_cell.angle_alpha   90.00
_cell.angle_beta   90.00
_cell.angle_gamma   90.00
#
_symmetry.space_group_name_H-M   'P 1'
#
loop_
_entity.id
_entity.type
_entity.pdbx_description
1 polymer ?
#
loop_
_entity_poly.entity_id
_entity_poly.type
_entity_poly.pdbx_seq_one_letter_code
_entity_poly.pdbx_strand_id
1 'polypeptide(L)'
;MDDLNIVVDAYSHSPSHDDQLFLSMLLTGFFALMRLGELAVPDDPALFNPKKISKRSSVIISSSDYHFFLPGHKADRFFEGNVIIIQKHSKTIDPHNYFKSYLRSRDSLHPFSSALWLRADGSIPSRSFFISRLRQFFDSGIAGQSMRSGGATSLAESGVPPHLIQAIGRWASEAFKIYIRKNPVLMQALLFGRAAHE
;
A
#
# COMPACT_ATOMS: atom_id res chain seq x y z
N MET A 1 -1.89 11.13 8.13
CA MET A 1 -1.00 10.24 8.91
C MET A 1 -1.68 9.77 10.19
N ASP A 2 -2.43 10.63 10.87
CA ASP A 2 -3.15 10.30 12.11
C ASP A 2 -4.09 9.09 11.98
N ASP A 3 -4.85 8.99 10.88
CA ASP A 3 -5.70 7.82 10.62
C ASP A 3 -4.91 6.51 10.60
N LEU A 4 -3.70 6.49 10.02
CA LEU A 4 -2.89 5.28 10.00
C LEU A 4 -2.38 4.90 11.39
N ASN A 5 -2.10 5.89 12.25
CA ASN A 5 -1.68 5.63 13.62
C ASN A 5 -2.77 4.88 14.40
N ILE A 6 -4.05 5.21 14.20
CA ILE A 6 -5.17 4.49 14.84
C ILE A 6 -5.07 2.97 14.57
N VAL A 7 -4.82 2.59 13.32
CA VAL A 7 -4.74 1.17 12.92
C VAL A 7 -3.43 0.54 13.40
N VAL A 8 -2.33 1.28 13.33
CA VAL A 8 -1.02 0.82 13.81
C VAL A 8 -1.06 0.57 15.31
N ASP A 9 -1.61 1.48 16.10
CA ASP A 9 -1.69 1.36 17.55
C ASP A 9 -2.52 0.13 17.95
N ALA A 10 -3.61 -0.13 17.24
CA ALA A 10 -4.46 -1.30 17.46
C ALA A 10 -3.78 -2.65 17.16
N TYR A 11 -2.90 -2.71 16.15
CA TYR A 11 -2.31 -3.98 15.68
C TYR A 11 -0.81 -4.13 15.90
N SER A 12 -0.11 -3.10 16.39
CA SER A 12 1.36 -3.06 16.55
C SER A 12 1.92 -4.23 17.35
N HIS A 13 1.15 -4.73 18.33
CA HIS A 13 1.52 -5.83 19.20
C HIS A 13 0.69 -7.10 18.96
N SER A 14 -0.12 -7.13 17.89
CA SER A 14 -0.96 -8.30 17.62
C SER A 14 -0.13 -9.51 17.16
N PRO A 15 -0.25 -10.68 17.83
CA PRO A 15 0.38 -11.91 17.38
C PRO A 15 -0.36 -12.57 16.21
N SER A 16 -1.55 -12.08 15.86
CA SER A 16 -2.37 -12.63 14.79
C SER A 16 -1.72 -12.43 13.42
N HIS A 17 -1.55 -13.53 12.68
CA HIS A 17 -1.01 -13.49 11.33
C HIS A 17 -1.86 -12.61 10.39
N ASP A 18 -3.20 -12.73 10.46
CA ASP A 18 -4.10 -11.97 9.59
C ASP A 18 -4.09 -10.46 9.93
N ASP A 19 -3.77 -10.09 11.17
CA ASP A 19 -3.62 -8.69 11.58
C ASP A 19 -2.31 -8.12 11.03
N GLN A 20 -1.22 -8.89 11.13
CA GLN A 20 0.08 -8.53 10.53
C GLN A 20 -0.02 -8.41 9.01
N LEU A 21 -0.75 -9.34 8.36
CA LEU A 21 -1.06 -9.28 6.94
C LEU A 21 -1.79 -7.99 6.59
N PHE A 22 -2.90 -7.71 7.29
CA PHE A 22 -3.71 -6.53 7.03
C PHE A 22 -2.91 -5.23 7.19
N LEU A 23 -2.17 -5.10 8.29
CA LEU A 23 -1.35 -3.92 8.55
C LEU A 23 -0.25 -3.77 7.50
N SER A 24 0.41 -4.87 7.13
CA SER A 24 1.43 -4.88 6.09
C SER A 24 0.88 -4.47 4.72
N MET A 25 -0.31 -4.96 4.35
CA MET A 25 -1.00 -4.57 3.12
C MET A 25 -1.40 -3.08 3.14
N LEU A 26 -1.94 -2.59 4.26
CA LEU A 26 -2.39 -1.22 4.42
C LEU A 26 -1.23 -0.24 4.24
N LEU A 27 -0.13 -0.47 4.96
CA LEU A 27 1.04 0.40 4.92
C LEU A 27 1.75 0.31 3.55
N THR A 28 1.92 -0.89 3.00
CA THR A 28 2.48 -1.07 1.64
C THR A 28 1.63 -0.32 0.61
N GLY A 29 0.30 -0.49 0.68
CA GLY A 29 -0.62 0.15 -0.25
C GLY A 29 -0.64 1.67 -0.13
N PHE A 30 -0.53 2.21 1.09
CA PHE A 30 -0.46 3.63 1.34
C PHE A 30 0.86 4.24 0.84
N PHE A 31 2.01 3.73 1.30
CA PHE A 31 3.32 4.32 0.99
C PHE A 31 3.74 4.13 -0.48
N ALA A 32 3.30 3.05 -1.14
CA ALA A 32 3.57 2.82 -2.57
C ALA A 32 2.41 3.21 -3.51
N LEU A 33 1.41 3.91 -2.98
CA LEU A 33 0.22 4.38 -3.72
C LEU A 33 -0.47 3.27 -4.53
N MET A 34 -0.49 2.05 -3.97
CA MET A 34 -1.04 0.88 -4.66
C MET A 34 -2.56 0.90 -4.65
N ARG A 35 -3.16 0.33 -5.69
CA ARG A 35 -4.58 0.02 -5.67
C ARG A 35 -4.80 -1.24 -4.84
N LEU A 36 -5.92 -1.34 -4.13
CA LEU A 36 -6.25 -2.57 -3.40
C LEU A 36 -6.25 -3.82 -4.31
N GLY A 37 -6.68 -3.70 -5.56
CA GLY A 37 -6.64 -4.81 -6.53
C GLY A 37 -5.24 -5.24 -6.99
N GLU A 38 -4.18 -4.54 -6.57
CA GLU A 38 -2.77 -4.93 -6.77
C GLU A 38 -2.26 -5.76 -5.58
N LEU A 39 -2.98 -5.78 -4.46
CA LEU A 39 -2.62 -6.47 -3.20
C LEU A 39 -3.56 -7.63 -2.89
N ALA A 40 -4.83 -7.53 -3.31
CA ALA A 40 -5.90 -8.46 -2.99
C ALA A 40 -6.55 -9.03 -4.25
N VAL A 41 -7.09 -10.25 -4.14
CA VAL A 41 -7.84 -10.90 -5.22
C VAL A 41 -9.28 -10.37 -5.28
N PRO A 42 -9.93 -10.42 -6.47
CA PRO A 42 -11.36 -10.14 -6.55
C PRO A 42 -12.17 -11.13 -5.71
N ASP A 43 -13.29 -10.67 -5.17
CA ASP A 43 -14.22 -11.53 -4.42
C ASP A 43 -14.95 -12.53 -5.33
N ASP A 44 -15.13 -12.18 -6.60
CA ASP A 44 -15.63 -13.07 -7.65
C ASP A 44 -14.50 -13.95 -8.20
N PRO A 45 -14.54 -15.28 -7.98
CA PRO A 45 -13.52 -16.20 -8.48
C PRO A 45 -13.39 -16.20 -10.01
N ALA A 46 -14.45 -15.87 -10.76
CA ALA A 46 -14.39 -15.81 -12.23
C ALA A 46 -13.47 -14.69 -12.74
N LEU A 47 -13.22 -13.69 -11.92
CA LEU A 47 -12.32 -12.57 -12.24
C LEU A 47 -10.88 -12.81 -11.75
N PHE A 48 -10.63 -13.91 -11.02
CA PHE A 48 -9.31 -14.23 -10.49
C PHE A 48 -8.32 -14.50 -11.63
N ASN A 49 -7.15 -13.87 -11.55
CA ASN A 49 -6.07 -14.10 -12.49
C ASN A 49 -4.76 -14.36 -11.74
N PRO A 50 -4.26 -15.60 -11.72
CA PRO A 50 -3.06 -15.97 -10.97
C PRO A 50 -1.79 -15.26 -11.49
N LYS A 51 -1.78 -14.82 -12.76
CA LYS A 51 -0.64 -14.09 -13.34
C LYS A 51 -0.44 -12.71 -12.71
N LYS A 52 -1.45 -12.17 -12.02
CA LYS A 52 -1.38 -10.87 -11.35
C LYS A 52 -0.87 -10.95 -9.90
N ILE A 53 -0.59 -12.15 -9.40
CA ILE A 53 -0.21 -12.36 -8.01
C ILE A 53 1.27 -12.06 -7.81
N SER A 54 1.58 -11.10 -6.93
CA SER A 54 2.93 -10.86 -6.45
C SER A 54 3.49 -12.10 -5.76
N LYS A 55 4.71 -12.48 -6.15
CA LYS A 55 5.36 -13.70 -5.67
C LYS A 55 6.25 -13.39 -4.47
N ARG A 56 6.27 -14.29 -3.49
CA ARG A 56 7.21 -14.21 -2.36
C ARG A 56 8.67 -14.24 -2.82
N SER A 57 8.97 -14.95 -3.90
CA SER A 57 10.32 -15.08 -4.47
C SER A 57 10.87 -13.80 -5.11
N SER A 58 10.02 -12.81 -5.43
CA SER A 58 10.50 -11.51 -5.93
C SER A 58 10.79 -10.50 -4.82
N VAL A 59 10.52 -10.86 -3.56
CA VAL A 59 10.74 -9.96 -2.43
C VAL A 59 12.21 -9.95 -2.05
N ILE A 60 12.75 -8.73 -1.94
CA ILE A 60 14.07 -8.47 -1.39
C ILE A 60 13.91 -7.51 -0.22
N ILE A 61 14.61 -7.79 0.89
CA ILE A 61 14.60 -6.97 2.10
C ILE A 61 16.02 -6.49 2.35
N SER A 62 16.18 -5.18 2.42
CA SER A 62 17.42 -4.49 2.77
C SER A 62 17.33 -3.95 4.20
N SER A 63 18.40 -3.34 4.70
CA SER A 63 18.38 -2.61 5.98
C SER A 63 17.52 -1.33 5.92
N SER A 64 17.38 -0.74 4.73
CA SER A 64 16.73 0.55 4.46
C SER A 64 15.38 0.45 3.77
N ASP A 65 15.04 -0.69 3.17
CA ASP A 65 13.86 -0.82 2.31
C ASP A 65 13.45 -2.28 2.17
N TYR A 66 12.28 -2.47 1.57
CA TYR A 66 11.91 -3.71 0.94
C TYR A 66 11.32 -3.42 -0.43
N HIS A 67 11.48 -4.39 -1.34
CA HIS A 67 10.89 -4.30 -2.65
C HIS A 67 10.42 -5.64 -3.16
N PHE A 68 9.45 -5.60 -4.09
CA PHE A 68 8.94 -6.79 -4.74
C PHE A 68 8.41 -6.46 -6.14
N PHE A 69 8.39 -7.48 -7.00
CA PHE A 69 7.85 -7.34 -8.34
C PHE A 69 6.32 -7.43 -8.34
N LEU A 70 5.67 -6.44 -8.95
CA LEU A 70 4.24 -6.41 -9.27
C LEU A 70 4.05 -6.83 -10.74
N PRO A 71 3.48 -8.03 -11.02
CA PRO A 71 3.43 -8.58 -12.37
C PRO A 71 2.60 -7.82 -13.39
N GLY A 72 1.67 -6.98 -12.95
CA GLY A 72 0.83 -6.22 -13.85
C GLY A 72 -0.03 -5.20 -13.12
N HIS A 73 -0.21 -4.04 -13.73
CA HIS A 73 -1.05 -2.96 -13.21
C HIS A 73 -1.90 -2.37 -14.35
N LYS A 74 -2.98 -1.64 -14.02
CA LYS A 74 -3.96 -1.17 -15.03
C LYS A 74 -3.35 -0.27 -16.13
N ALA A 75 -2.22 0.37 -15.87
CA ALA A 75 -1.52 1.23 -16.83
C ALA A 75 -0.44 0.50 -17.64
N ASP A 76 -0.22 -0.78 -17.37
CA ASP A 76 0.80 -1.60 -18.00
C ASP A 76 0.32 -2.12 -19.36
N ARG A 77 0.49 -1.32 -20.41
CA ARG A 77 0.14 -1.73 -21.77
C ARG A 77 1.03 -2.84 -22.32
N PHE A 78 2.24 -3.00 -21.76
CA PHE A 78 3.26 -3.91 -22.27
C PHE A 78 3.50 -5.14 -21.37
N PHE A 79 2.79 -5.23 -20.22
CA PHE A 79 2.93 -6.31 -19.23
C PHE A 79 4.36 -6.45 -18.69
N GLU A 80 5.10 -5.35 -18.62
CA GLU A 80 6.48 -5.32 -18.10
C GLU A 80 6.51 -5.46 -16.57
N GLY A 81 5.38 -5.22 -15.92
CA GLY A 81 5.27 -5.15 -14.48
C GLY A 81 5.91 -3.89 -13.91
N ASN A 82 6.12 -3.87 -12.59
CA ASN A 82 6.80 -2.78 -11.92
C ASN A 82 7.47 -3.28 -10.64
N VAL A 83 8.58 -2.68 -10.23
CA VAL A 83 9.18 -2.96 -8.92
C VAL A 83 8.62 -1.97 -7.92
N ILE A 84 7.90 -2.49 -6.93
CA ILE A 84 7.41 -1.70 -5.82
C ILE A 84 8.53 -1.61 -4.79
N ILE A 85 8.93 -0.39 -4.43
CA ILE A 85 9.98 -0.12 -3.44
C ILE A 85 9.38 0.72 -2.32
N ILE A 86 9.54 0.27 -1.08
CA ILE A 86 9.10 1.00 0.12
C ILE A 86 10.31 1.21 1.01
N GLN A 87 10.58 2.49 1.28
CA GLN A 87 11.67 2.91 2.14
C GLN A 87 11.27 2.79 3.61
N LYS A 88 12.26 2.55 4.45
CA LYS A 88 12.15 2.65 5.90
C LYS A 88 11.96 4.12 6.27
N HIS A 89 11.04 4.39 7.18
CA HIS A 89 10.82 5.73 7.71
C HIS A 89 11.21 5.79 9.18
N SER A 90 12.13 6.67 9.55
CA SER A 90 12.65 6.79 10.93
C SER A 90 11.86 7.77 11.80
N LYS A 91 11.13 8.71 11.20
CA LYS A 91 10.40 9.79 11.90
C LYS A 91 8.88 9.59 11.93
N THR A 92 8.38 8.56 11.26
CA THR A 92 6.96 8.27 11.09
C THR A 92 6.72 6.77 11.25
N ILE A 93 5.49 6.32 11.00
CA ILE A 93 5.14 4.89 10.88
C ILE A 93 6.18 4.19 9.98
N ASP A 94 6.80 3.14 10.50
CA ASP A 94 7.83 2.38 9.79
C ASP A 94 7.22 1.13 9.10
N PRO A 95 6.86 1.20 7.80
CA PRO A 95 6.29 0.07 7.08
C PRO A 95 7.24 -1.13 7.01
N HIS A 96 8.56 -0.89 7.12
CA HIS A 96 9.58 -1.93 7.01
C HIS A 96 9.46 -2.97 8.13
N ASN A 97 9.27 -2.52 9.37
CA ASN A 97 9.17 -3.43 10.52
C ASN A 97 7.92 -4.30 10.43
N TYR A 98 6.77 -3.70 10.07
CA TYR A 98 5.51 -4.44 9.94
C TYR A 98 5.55 -5.43 8.79
N PHE A 99 6.14 -5.05 7.65
CA PHE A 99 6.33 -5.97 6.53
C PHE A 99 7.28 -7.14 6.89
N LYS A 100 8.38 -6.87 7.61
CA LYS A 100 9.27 -7.93 8.11
C LYS A 100 8.59 -8.88 9.10
N SER A 101 7.77 -8.34 10.01
CA SER A 101 7.01 -9.17 10.95
C SER A 101 6.05 -10.10 10.22
N TYR A 102 5.26 -9.54 9.30
CA TYR A 102 4.36 -10.32 8.44
C TYR A 102 5.11 -11.41 7.68
N LEU A 103 6.24 -11.09 7.04
CA LEU A 103 7.00 -12.07 6.28
C LEU A 103 7.54 -13.22 7.13
N ARG A 104 8.03 -12.95 8.35
CA ARG A 104 8.45 -14.00 9.28
C ARG A 104 7.30 -14.93 9.62
N SER A 105 6.13 -14.38 9.93
CA SER A 105 4.92 -15.16 10.21
C SER A 105 4.47 -15.97 8.98
N ARG A 106 4.44 -15.34 7.80
CA ARG A 106 4.06 -15.94 6.52
C ARG A 106 4.98 -17.09 6.12
N ASP A 107 6.30 -16.90 6.22
CA ASP A 107 7.28 -17.94 5.86
C ASP A 107 7.29 -19.09 6.86
N SER A 108 6.94 -18.85 8.13
CA SER A 108 6.75 -19.90 9.12
C SER A 108 5.50 -20.75 8.85
N LEU A 109 4.39 -20.13 8.45
CA LEU A 109 3.12 -20.83 8.19
C LEU A 109 3.10 -21.50 6.81
N HIS A 110 3.65 -20.83 5.79
CA HIS A 110 3.51 -21.19 4.37
C HIS A 110 4.86 -21.21 3.64
N PRO A 111 5.84 -22.01 4.08
CA PRO A 111 7.22 -21.97 3.55
C PRO A 111 7.31 -22.28 2.05
N PHE A 112 6.39 -23.08 1.50
CA PHE A 112 6.41 -23.52 0.11
C PHE A 112 5.40 -22.81 -0.79
N SER A 113 4.58 -21.90 -0.25
CA SER A 113 3.63 -21.16 -1.06
C SER A 113 4.35 -20.08 -1.88
N SER A 114 3.89 -19.84 -3.11
CA SER A 114 4.51 -18.83 -3.98
C SER A 114 3.93 -17.43 -3.80
N ALA A 115 2.70 -17.29 -3.31
CA ALA A 115 2.04 -15.99 -3.17
C ALA A 115 2.67 -15.17 -2.03
N LEU A 116 2.85 -13.87 -2.27
CA LEU A 116 3.36 -12.94 -1.26
C LEU A 116 2.34 -12.72 -0.14
N TRP A 117 1.10 -12.39 -0.51
CA TRP A 117 0.01 -12.10 0.41
C TRP A 117 -0.79 -13.36 0.69
N LEU A 118 -0.77 -13.82 1.93
CA LEU A 118 -1.43 -15.04 2.38
C LEU A 118 -2.05 -14.79 3.74
N ARG A 119 -3.24 -15.34 3.94
CA ARG A 119 -3.93 -15.42 5.22
C ARG A 119 -3.43 -16.64 6.00
N ALA A 120 -3.82 -16.73 7.27
CA ALA A 120 -3.43 -17.81 8.17
C ALA A 120 -3.88 -19.18 7.62
N ASP A 121 -5.04 -19.22 6.96
CA ASP A 121 -5.60 -20.41 6.30
C ASP A 121 -4.92 -20.76 4.95
N GLY A 122 -3.95 -19.96 4.49
CA GLY A 122 -3.24 -20.16 3.22
C GLY A 122 -3.97 -19.59 2.00
N SER A 123 -5.15 -18.98 2.17
CA SER A 123 -5.84 -18.27 1.09
C SER A 123 -5.20 -16.91 0.79
N ILE A 124 -5.34 -16.44 -0.45
CA ILE A 124 -4.92 -15.07 -0.82
C ILE A 124 -6.01 -14.11 -0.33
N PRO A 125 -5.66 -12.98 0.35
CA PRO A 125 -6.65 -12.05 0.86
C PRO A 125 -7.50 -11.45 -0.26
N SER A 126 -8.82 -11.47 -0.06
CA SER A 126 -9.80 -10.84 -0.95
C SER A 126 -9.94 -9.35 -0.66
N ARG A 127 -10.64 -8.63 -1.54
CA ARG A 127 -11.01 -7.24 -1.28
C ARG A 127 -11.93 -7.15 -0.07
N SER A 128 -12.90 -8.06 0.07
CA SER A 128 -13.79 -8.11 1.24
C SER A 128 -13.03 -8.31 2.55
N PHE A 129 -11.99 -9.15 2.57
CA PHE A 129 -11.11 -9.32 3.74
C PHE A 129 -10.47 -8.01 4.17
N PHE A 130 -9.91 -7.25 3.22
CA PHE A 130 -9.25 -5.99 3.53
C PHE A 130 -10.26 -4.92 3.99
N ILE A 131 -11.39 -4.81 3.29
CA ILE A 131 -12.41 -3.82 3.58
C ILE A 131 -13.12 -4.09 4.91
N SER A 132 -13.39 -5.36 5.25
CA SER A 132 -14.03 -5.70 6.53
C SER A 132 -13.15 -5.30 7.73
N ARG A 133 -11.83 -5.47 7.61
CA ARG A 133 -10.86 -5.02 8.61
C ARG A 133 -10.74 -3.50 8.67
N LEU A 134 -10.69 -2.83 7.52
CA LEU A 134 -10.63 -1.37 7.46
C LEU A 134 -11.86 -0.71 8.11
N ARG A 135 -13.04 -1.33 7.94
CA ARG A 135 -14.32 -0.86 8.53
C ARG A 135 -14.39 -0.97 10.05
N GLN A 136 -13.45 -1.66 10.69
CA GLN A 136 -13.38 -1.67 12.16
C GLN A 136 -12.89 -0.34 12.72
N PHE A 137 -12.24 0.48 11.88
CA PHE A 137 -11.62 1.75 12.29
C PHE A 137 -12.26 2.96 11.62
N PHE A 138 -12.86 2.78 10.44
CA PHE A 138 -13.36 3.87 9.63
C PHE A 138 -14.73 3.59 9.04
N ASP A 139 -15.52 4.66 8.88
CA ASP A 139 -16.80 4.61 8.20
C ASP A 139 -16.67 4.27 6.70
N SER A 140 -17.80 4.05 6.04
CA SER A 140 -17.86 3.71 4.61
C SER A 140 -17.23 4.73 3.66
N GLY A 141 -16.91 5.93 4.14
CA GLY A 141 -16.17 6.95 3.38
C GLY A 141 -14.71 6.56 3.09
N ILE A 142 -14.11 5.66 3.88
CA ILE A 142 -12.76 5.15 3.67
C ILE A 142 -12.84 3.73 3.11
N ALA A 143 -12.34 3.56 1.88
CA ALA A 143 -12.42 2.31 1.13
C ALA A 143 -11.08 1.97 0.46
N GLY A 144 -11.03 0.93 -0.37
CA GLY A 144 -9.78 0.46 -0.98
C GLY A 144 -9.03 1.47 -1.87
N GLN A 145 -9.70 2.55 -2.33
CA GLN A 145 -9.06 3.66 -3.06
C GLN A 145 -8.46 4.71 -2.11
N SER A 146 -8.82 4.69 -0.82
CA SER A 146 -8.36 5.64 0.19
C SER A 146 -6.88 5.50 0.50
N MET A 147 -6.29 4.31 0.38
CA MET A 147 -4.84 4.13 0.49
C MET A 147 -4.09 4.97 -0.54
N ARG A 148 -4.48 4.83 -1.81
CA ARG A 148 -3.81 5.50 -2.93
C ARG A 148 -4.05 7.01 -2.95
N SER A 149 -5.26 7.44 -2.61
CA SER A 149 -5.59 8.87 -2.54
C SER A 149 -4.98 9.53 -1.30
N GLY A 150 -5.12 8.93 -0.13
CA GLY A 150 -4.54 9.40 1.12
C GLY A 150 -3.01 9.46 1.09
N GLY A 151 -2.35 8.44 0.51
CA GLY A 151 -0.90 8.46 0.33
C GLY A 151 -0.45 9.59 -0.60
N ALA A 152 -1.19 9.86 -1.68
CA ALA A 152 -0.85 10.94 -2.61
C ALA A 152 -1.01 12.31 -1.96
N THR A 153 -2.06 12.49 -1.16
CA THR A 153 -2.27 13.70 -0.36
C THR A 153 -1.16 13.88 0.67
N SER A 154 -0.77 12.81 1.38
CA SER A 154 0.31 12.87 2.37
C SER A 154 1.68 13.21 1.77
N LEU A 155 1.98 12.70 0.56
CA LEU A 155 3.18 13.10 -0.17
C LEU A 155 3.14 14.57 -0.60
N ALA A 156 1.98 15.06 -1.06
CA ALA A 156 1.80 16.46 -1.40
C ALA A 156 1.95 17.38 -0.17
N GLU A 157 1.40 16.98 0.98
CA GLU A 157 1.59 17.65 2.29
C GLU A 157 3.05 17.71 2.70
N SER A 158 3.82 16.67 2.36
CA SER A 158 5.26 16.60 2.62
C SER A 158 6.10 17.38 1.59
N GLY A 159 5.46 18.12 0.66
CA GLY A 159 6.14 18.92 -0.35
C GLY A 159 6.73 18.12 -1.51
N VAL A 160 6.37 16.84 -1.67
CA VAL A 160 6.87 16.02 -2.79
C VAL A 160 6.36 16.59 -4.12
N PRO A 161 7.24 16.85 -5.11
CA PRO A 161 6.85 17.37 -6.40
C PRO A 161 5.79 16.51 -7.11
N PRO A 162 4.80 17.12 -7.82
CA PRO A 162 3.72 16.39 -8.46
C PRO A 162 4.17 15.29 -9.43
N HIS A 163 5.25 15.53 -10.19
CA HIS A 163 5.79 14.54 -11.14
C HIS A 163 6.33 13.29 -10.44
N LEU A 164 6.89 13.42 -9.23
CA LEU A 164 7.32 12.27 -8.42
C LEU A 164 6.11 11.52 -7.85
N ILE A 165 5.09 12.22 -7.35
CA ILE A 165 3.84 11.59 -6.89
C ILE A 165 3.18 10.80 -8.03
N GLN A 166 3.16 11.39 -9.23
CA GLN A 166 2.64 10.75 -10.43
C GLN A 166 3.40 9.46 -10.76
N ALA A 167 4.75 9.52 -10.73
CA ALA A 167 5.62 8.38 -10.97
C ALA A 167 5.43 7.28 -9.92
N ILE A 168 5.46 7.61 -8.62
CA ILE A 168 5.26 6.67 -7.51
C ILE A 168 3.92 5.95 -7.67
N GLY A 169 2.86 6.70 -7.97
CA GLY A 169 1.55 6.09 -8.15
C GLY A 169 1.36 5.41 -9.48
N ARG A 170 2.26 5.52 -10.45
CA ARG A 170 2.08 4.93 -11.78
C ARG A 170 0.80 5.45 -12.45
N TRP A 171 0.58 6.77 -12.38
CA TRP A 171 -0.53 7.42 -13.08
C TRP A 171 -0.10 7.81 -14.50
N ALA A 172 -0.84 7.32 -15.50
CA ALA A 172 -0.63 7.69 -16.90
C ALA A 172 -1.10 9.12 -17.26
N SER A 173 -1.83 9.78 -16.35
CA SER A 173 -2.37 11.12 -16.55
C SER A 173 -2.40 11.90 -15.24
N GLU A 174 -2.79 13.17 -15.32
CA GLU A 174 -2.92 14.09 -14.19
C GLU A 174 -4.11 13.79 -13.26
N ALA A 175 -4.72 12.61 -13.34
CA ALA A 175 -5.90 12.24 -12.54
C ALA A 175 -5.64 12.32 -11.03
N PHE A 176 -4.39 12.12 -10.59
CA PHE A 176 -3.99 12.23 -9.18
C PHE A 176 -4.18 13.65 -8.61
N LYS A 177 -4.15 14.68 -9.46
CA LYS A 177 -4.40 16.07 -9.04
C LYS A 177 -5.78 16.25 -8.42
N ILE A 178 -6.76 15.40 -8.73
CA ILE A 178 -8.10 15.45 -8.11
C ILE A 178 -8.01 15.22 -6.59
N TYR A 179 -7.09 14.36 -6.14
CA TYR A 179 -6.93 14.07 -4.71
C TYR A 179 -6.25 15.23 -3.97
N ILE A 180 -5.31 15.89 -4.64
CA ILE A 180 -4.53 17.01 -4.09
C ILE A 180 -5.34 18.32 -4.10
N ARG A 181 -6.11 18.57 -5.17
CA ARG A 181 -6.89 19.82 -5.38
C ARG A 181 -7.98 20.07 -4.34
N LYS A 182 -8.40 19.03 -3.60
CA LYS A 182 -9.39 19.18 -2.52
C LYS A 182 -8.83 19.86 -1.27
N ASN A 183 -7.53 20.15 -1.22
CA ASN A 183 -6.89 20.90 -0.15
C ASN A 183 -6.23 22.19 -0.74
N PRO A 184 -6.86 23.37 -0.57
CA PRO A 184 -6.39 24.64 -1.16
C PRO A 184 -4.96 25.01 -0.75
N VAL A 185 -4.54 24.64 0.46
CA VAL A 185 -3.19 24.90 0.98
C VAL A 185 -2.13 24.09 0.23
N LEU A 186 -2.45 22.84 -0.14
CA LEU A 186 -1.56 22.00 -0.94
C LEU A 186 -1.41 22.50 -2.37
N MET A 187 -2.48 23.05 -2.95
CA MET A 187 -2.39 23.70 -4.25
C MET A 187 -1.44 24.90 -4.23
N GLN A 188 -1.47 25.70 -3.16
CA GLN A 188 -0.55 26.83 -3.01
C GLN A 188 0.90 26.36 -2.83
N ALA A 189 1.18 25.39 -1.95
CA ALA A 189 2.52 24.86 -1.75
C ALA A 189 3.13 24.24 -3.04
N LEU A 190 2.31 23.52 -3.82
CA LEU A 190 2.74 22.89 -5.07
C LEU A 190 2.92 23.88 -6.24
N LEU A 191 2.17 24.98 -6.26
CA LEU A 191 2.30 26.02 -7.28
C LEU A 191 3.46 26.98 -7.00
N PHE A 192 3.76 27.24 -5.72
CA PHE A 192 4.73 28.27 -5.32
C PHE A 192 6.03 27.73 -4.73
N GLY A 193 6.20 26.39 -4.66
CA GLY A 193 7.48 25.75 -4.33
C GLY A 193 8.05 26.12 -2.96
N ARG A 194 7.22 26.61 -2.04
CA ARG A 194 7.62 26.95 -0.66
C ARG A 194 6.87 26.06 0.30
N ALA A 195 7.63 25.43 1.20
CA ALA A 195 7.07 24.73 2.35
C ALA A 195 6.14 25.69 3.10
N ALA A 196 4.89 25.28 3.32
CA ALA A 196 4.10 25.84 4.40
C ALA A 196 4.79 25.39 5.70
N HIS A 197 5.06 26.33 6.59
CA HIS A 197 5.78 26.21 7.87
C HIS A 197 7.28 26.57 7.81
N GLU A 198 7.56 27.86 7.97
CA GLU A 198 8.43 28.34 9.05
C GLU A 198 7.62 28.37 10.36
#